data_AF-A0A946EZD7-F1
#
_entry.id   AF-A0A946EZD7-F1
#
_cell.length_a   1.000
_cell.length_b   1.000
_cell.length_c   1.000
_cell.angle_alpha   90.00
_cell.angle_beta   90.00
_cell.angle_gamma   90.00
#
_symmetry.space_group_name_H-M   'P 1'
#
loop_
_entity.id
_entity.type
_entity.pdbx_description
1 polymer ?
#
loop_
_entity_poly.entity_id
_entity_poly.type
_entity_poly.pdbx_seq_one_letter_code
_entity_poly.pdbx_strand_id
1 'polypeptide(L)'
;MNRTQFTYLFREKKGSHSLVVLVMCSVLLCFFSCSRQPTTWEVDIALPLVDDLLDWTDVIGDSLATVESGSVAVIRFDGVISELDIEALTQLPDTLVAQELTPDFSGGPFQVPPGAVLLNTQEDIVFQGIDQQFKSIVLESGRIEYSVESSTDGYVEMQYDFPSVTVDGESVELYVLLPPSGSGQFQTETGVIDLSGASIDLTGVSGNEINRIASELVIGTPAFIEDTAQVYGSDSILVSMHFKDLLVQQVSGYFGQEMLDFDVEQKVFDSAVFTGGFLEINPSRAMLSFNNTLAADIRLDLDALQVDGIGVGHPQLGTPQFISRADWSSGEVQPGEWNMDLLESGPAIFELLGYLPEFVTMQGEGLLNPLGDVSGGQDFFDARQPPQLQLDLEWPLKGAIEQFGVSQTFDFGGLDVPQFEGDLVLRLTNGFPVSWDFNVEWVNLSSAFVPEYLDGTVPSFFDESGDSHVIEWRIPISDLRLSDPSQLIFSARMDSDGDVVFTGNERLRLQVAIEGTHQVTVE
;
A
#
# COMPACT_ATOMS: atom_id res chain seq x y z
N MET A 1 82.62 89.18 1.36
CA MET A 1 83.17 90.29 2.16
C MET A 1 81.99 91.08 2.73
N ASN A 2 81.82 91.03 4.05
CA ASN A 2 81.15 91.97 4.93
C ASN A 2 79.84 92.69 4.49
N ARG A 3 78.84 92.51 5.36
CA ARG A 3 78.22 93.54 6.23
C ARG A 3 76.74 93.90 6.02
N THR A 4 75.97 93.50 7.05
CA THR A 4 75.04 94.29 7.90
C THR A 4 73.88 95.09 7.31
N GLN A 5 72.69 94.71 7.82
CA GLN A 5 71.63 95.49 8.49
C GLN A 5 71.13 96.81 7.86
N PHE A 6 69.79 96.93 7.77
CA PHE A 6 69.02 97.90 8.56
C PHE A 6 67.53 97.51 8.66
N THR A 7 66.95 97.92 9.79
CA THR A 7 65.56 97.89 10.29
C THR A 7 64.55 98.61 9.38
N TYR A 8 63.26 98.24 9.43
CA TYR A 8 62.12 99.13 9.80
C TYR A 8 60.75 98.40 9.68
N LEU A 9 59.85 98.71 10.62
CA LEU A 9 58.43 98.31 10.71
C LEU A 9 57.54 98.96 9.63
N PHE A 10 56.59 98.21 9.05
CA PHE A 10 55.22 98.68 8.75
C PHE A 10 54.23 97.51 8.45
N ARG A 11 53.23 97.40 9.34
CA ARG A 11 51.79 97.07 9.25
C ARG A 11 51.12 96.48 7.98
N GLU A 12 50.22 95.52 8.27
CA GLU A 12 49.01 95.02 7.54
C GLU A 12 49.19 94.36 6.15
N LYS A 13 48.69 93.15 5.88
CA LYS A 13 47.29 92.68 6.03
C LYS A 13 47.16 91.16 5.79
N LYS A 14 46.11 90.57 6.42
CA LYS A 14 45.26 89.42 5.99
C LYS A 14 45.83 87.98 5.92
N GLY A 15 45.18 87.11 6.70
CA GLY A 15 44.74 85.78 6.26
C GLY A 15 45.54 84.60 6.81
N SER A 16 44.82 83.61 7.38
CA SER A 16 45.21 82.21 7.61
C SER A 16 45.21 81.74 9.08
N HIS A 17 44.11 81.98 9.81
CA HIS A 17 43.88 81.29 11.09
C HIS A 17 42.53 80.55 11.16
N SER A 18 41.61 80.79 10.22
CA SER A 18 40.28 80.15 10.24
C SER A 18 40.22 78.78 9.56
N LEU A 19 41.10 78.50 8.59
CA LEU A 19 41.05 77.24 7.83
C LEU A 19 41.67 76.07 8.61
N VAL A 20 42.76 76.31 9.34
CA VAL A 20 43.49 75.28 10.08
C VAL A 20 42.69 74.77 11.29
N VAL A 21 41.96 75.65 11.97
CA VAL A 21 41.09 75.26 13.10
C VAL A 21 39.87 74.46 12.61
N LEU A 22 39.35 74.76 11.42
CA LEU A 22 38.18 74.08 10.86
C LEU A 22 38.54 72.68 10.32
N VAL A 23 39.72 72.52 9.73
CA VAL A 23 40.24 71.19 9.35
C VAL A 23 40.55 70.34 10.58
N MET A 24 41.17 70.91 11.62
CA MET A 24 41.50 70.19 12.85
C MET A 24 40.24 69.81 13.65
N CYS A 25 39.19 70.63 13.67
CA CYS A 25 37.87 70.25 14.22
C CYS A 25 37.15 69.19 13.37
N SER A 26 37.28 69.21 12.03
CA SER A 26 36.67 68.17 11.19
C SER A 26 37.33 66.80 11.36
N VAL A 27 38.65 66.76 11.58
CA VAL A 27 39.38 65.51 11.84
C VAL A 27 39.04 64.96 13.23
N LEU A 28 38.83 65.81 14.23
CA LEU A 28 38.37 65.40 15.57
C LEU A 28 36.91 64.91 15.59
N LEU A 29 36.05 65.42 14.70
CA LEU A 29 34.67 64.93 14.54
C LEU A 29 34.58 63.59 13.80
N CYS A 30 35.58 63.22 12.98
CA CYS A 30 35.65 61.90 12.35
C CYS A 30 36.03 60.76 13.31
N PHE A 31 36.59 61.07 14.50
CA PHE A 31 36.91 60.05 15.52
C PHE A 31 35.79 59.83 16.54
N PHE A 32 34.74 60.65 16.53
CA PHE A 32 33.48 60.38 17.23
C PHE A 32 32.43 59.85 16.24
N SER A 33 32.79 58.80 15.49
CA SER A 33 31.76 57.94 14.90
C SER A 33 31.08 57.22 16.06
N CYS A 34 29.89 57.69 16.42
CA CYS A 34 29.02 56.98 17.34
C CYS A 34 28.54 55.72 16.60
N SER A 35 29.21 54.58 16.83
CA SER A 35 28.66 53.29 16.41
C SER A 35 27.30 53.17 17.08
N ARG A 36 26.22 53.18 16.30
CA ARG A 36 24.89 52.83 16.82
C ARG A 36 25.05 51.49 17.52
N GLN A 37 24.76 51.45 18.82
CA GLN A 37 24.65 50.17 19.49
C GLN A 37 23.50 49.41 18.82
N PRO A 38 23.67 48.10 18.57
CA PRO A 38 22.61 47.28 18.01
C PRO A 38 21.33 47.48 18.81
N THR A 39 20.19 47.59 18.12
CA THR A 39 18.92 47.74 18.84
C THR A 39 18.48 46.35 19.28
N THR A 40 18.46 46.12 20.59
CA THR A 40 17.98 44.87 21.19
C THR A 40 16.52 45.02 21.60
N TRP A 41 15.71 44.02 21.27
CA TRP A 41 14.31 43.92 21.67
C TRP A 41 14.12 42.60 22.43
N GLU A 42 13.48 42.67 23.58
CA GLU A 42 12.98 41.47 24.26
C GLU A 42 11.62 41.13 23.67
N VAL A 43 11.49 39.90 23.17
CA VAL A 43 10.30 39.40 22.52
C VAL A 43 9.77 38.24 23.33
N ASP A 44 8.51 38.33 23.74
CA ASP A 44 7.78 37.20 24.33
C ASP A 44 7.55 36.14 23.24
N ILE A 45 7.91 34.90 23.55
CA ILE A 45 7.70 33.75 22.69
C ILE A 45 6.80 32.75 23.41
N ALA A 46 5.77 32.28 22.71
CA ALA A 46 4.92 31.17 23.11
C ALA A 46 4.78 30.26 21.88
N LEU A 47 5.63 29.24 21.80
CA LEU A 47 5.73 28.38 20.63
C LEU A 47 5.24 26.97 21.00
N PRO A 48 4.12 26.48 20.43
CA PRO A 48 3.70 25.10 20.61
C PRO A 48 4.67 24.17 19.88
N LEU A 49 5.08 23.11 20.58
CA LEU A 49 5.94 22.04 20.06
C LEU A 49 5.14 20.76 19.79
N VAL A 50 4.20 20.42 20.68
CA VAL A 50 3.27 19.29 20.55
C VAL A 50 1.88 19.77 20.88
N ASP A 51 0.91 19.33 20.10
CA ASP A 51 -0.51 19.42 20.42
C ASP A 51 -1.14 18.11 19.94
N ASP A 52 -1.02 17.09 20.77
CA ASP A 52 -1.46 15.75 20.48
C ASP A 52 -2.75 15.42 21.24
N LEU A 53 -3.58 14.59 20.63
CA LEU A 53 -4.90 14.23 21.15
C LEU A 53 -5.07 12.74 20.95
N LEU A 54 -5.13 12.02 22.08
CA LEU A 54 -5.37 10.60 22.13
C LEU A 54 -6.85 10.34 22.36
N ASP A 55 -7.41 9.45 21.54
CA ASP A 55 -8.80 9.03 21.60
C ASP A 55 -9.00 7.55 21.23
N TRP A 56 -10.26 7.10 21.20
CA TRP A 56 -10.59 5.71 20.88
C TRP A 56 -10.28 5.29 19.44
N THR A 57 -10.15 6.24 18.52
CA THR A 57 -9.71 5.96 17.14
C THR A 57 -8.23 5.61 17.09
N ASP A 58 -7.41 6.20 17.97
CA ASP A 58 -6.00 5.81 18.11
C ASP A 58 -5.86 4.39 18.68
N VAL A 59 -6.83 3.93 19.48
CA VAL A 59 -6.87 2.55 20.02
C VAL A 59 -7.08 1.49 18.94
N ILE A 60 -7.91 1.80 17.96
CA ILE A 60 -8.17 0.91 16.81
C ILE A 60 -7.16 1.12 15.67
N GLY A 61 -6.32 2.16 15.73
CA GLY A 61 -5.25 2.45 14.77
C GLY A 61 -5.74 2.56 13.33
N ASP A 62 -4.94 2.03 12.39
CA ASP A 62 -5.25 1.99 10.95
C ASP A 62 -6.27 0.89 10.56
N SER A 63 -6.99 0.31 11.53
CA SER A 63 -8.03 -0.67 11.20
C SER A 63 -9.21 -0.01 10.48
N LEU A 64 -9.94 -0.81 9.68
CA LEU A 64 -11.22 -0.39 9.08
C LEU A 64 -12.34 -0.26 10.12
N ALA A 65 -12.04 -0.46 11.41
CA ALA A 65 -13.02 -0.28 12.46
C ALA A 65 -13.39 1.20 12.61
N THR A 66 -14.58 1.46 13.13
CA THR A 66 -15.09 2.80 13.38
C THR A 66 -15.58 2.90 14.81
N VAL A 67 -15.43 4.08 15.41
CA VAL A 67 -15.96 4.36 16.75
C VAL A 67 -17.24 5.18 16.60
N GLU A 68 -18.38 4.54 16.83
CA GLU A 68 -19.68 5.21 16.86
C GLU A 68 -19.90 5.82 18.24
N SER A 69 -19.88 7.16 18.33
CA SER A 69 -20.12 7.87 19.59
C SER A 69 -21.60 7.86 19.99
N GLY A 70 -21.89 7.79 21.28
CA GLY A 70 -23.25 7.69 21.80
C GLY A 70 -23.34 7.69 23.32
N SER A 71 -24.46 7.22 23.88
CA SER A 71 -24.57 7.00 25.32
C SER A 71 -23.64 5.90 25.83
N VAL A 72 -23.37 4.92 24.97
CA VAL A 72 -22.29 3.94 25.06
C VAL A 72 -21.70 3.94 23.66
N ALA A 73 -20.41 4.23 23.52
CA ALA A 73 -19.75 4.12 22.25
C ALA A 73 -19.62 2.67 21.82
N VAL A 74 -19.56 2.43 20.51
CA VAL A 74 -19.40 1.10 19.95
C VAL A 74 -18.24 1.14 18.96
N ILE A 75 -17.25 0.26 19.14
CA ILE A 75 -16.31 -0.07 18.08
C ILE A 75 -17.03 -1.02 17.12
N ARG A 76 -17.19 -0.60 15.88
CA ARG A 76 -17.82 -1.40 14.82
C ARG A 76 -16.79 -1.74 13.76
N PHE A 77 -16.66 -3.03 13.45
CA PHE A 77 -15.94 -3.49 12.26
C PHE A 77 -16.92 -4.28 11.40
N ASP A 78 -17.00 -3.94 10.13
CA ASP A 78 -17.91 -4.56 9.16
C ASP A 78 -17.18 -4.53 7.82
N GLY A 79 -16.49 -5.62 7.48
CA GLY A 79 -15.64 -5.62 6.29
C GLY A 79 -14.85 -6.90 6.06
N VAL A 80 -14.12 -6.88 4.95
CA VAL A 80 -13.24 -7.96 4.50
C VAL A 80 -11.96 -7.95 5.32
N ILE A 81 -11.59 -9.10 5.86
CA ILE A 81 -10.31 -9.32 6.55
C ILE A 81 -9.31 -10.10 5.70
N SER A 82 -9.79 -10.89 4.73
CA SER A 82 -8.95 -11.59 3.76
C SER A 82 -9.73 -11.88 2.48
N GLU A 83 -9.05 -11.86 1.35
CA GLU A 83 -9.55 -12.30 0.05
C GLU A 83 -8.80 -13.56 -0.36
N LEU A 84 -9.53 -14.54 -0.88
CA LEU A 84 -8.95 -15.80 -1.33
C LEU A 84 -8.35 -15.61 -2.72
N ASP A 85 -7.02 -15.65 -2.80
CA ASP A 85 -6.29 -15.68 -4.07
C ASP A 85 -6.19 -17.12 -4.59
N ILE A 86 -6.45 -17.30 -5.89
CA ILE A 86 -6.42 -18.61 -6.55
C ILE A 86 -5.60 -18.46 -7.84
N GLU A 87 -4.28 -18.48 -7.68
CA GLU A 87 -3.31 -18.26 -8.77
C GLU A 87 -3.59 -19.15 -9.99
N ALA A 88 -3.98 -20.40 -9.78
CA ALA A 88 -4.29 -21.33 -10.87
C ALA A 88 -5.48 -20.91 -11.75
N LEU A 89 -6.32 -19.98 -11.29
CA LEU A 89 -7.44 -19.42 -12.05
C LEU A 89 -7.17 -18.01 -12.58
N THR A 90 -6.21 -17.28 -11.99
CA THR A 90 -5.89 -15.89 -12.32
C THR A 90 -4.63 -15.73 -13.16
N GLN A 91 -3.74 -16.73 -13.19
CA GLN A 91 -2.49 -16.69 -13.93
C GLN A 91 -2.29 -17.93 -14.80
N LEU A 92 -2.15 -17.73 -16.12
CA LEU A 92 -1.83 -18.82 -17.04
C LEU A 92 -0.32 -18.90 -17.29
N PRO A 93 0.23 -20.12 -17.49
CA PRO A 93 1.63 -20.29 -17.80
C PRO A 93 1.98 -19.77 -19.19
N ASP A 94 3.18 -19.22 -19.33
CA ASP A 94 3.75 -18.83 -20.61
C ASP A 94 3.76 -20.03 -21.58
N THR A 95 3.27 -19.80 -22.80
CA THR A 95 3.12 -20.85 -23.81
C THR A 95 3.84 -20.46 -25.09
N LEU A 96 4.73 -21.34 -25.56
CA LEU A 96 5.45 -21.19 -26.82
C LEU A 96 4.83 -22.08 -27.90
N VAL A 97 4.36 -21.45 -28.97
CA VAL A 97 3.91 -22.11 -30.20
C VAL A 97 4.97 -21.88 -31.26
N ALA A 98 5.65 -22.93 -31.68
CA ALA A 98 6.67 -22.86 -32.72
C ALA A 98 6.42 -23.91 -33.80
N GLN A 99 6.45 -23.49 -35.07
CA GLN A 99 6.22 -24.33 -36.23
C GLN A 99 7.28 -24.05 -37.29
N GLU A 100 7.91 -25.12 -37.80
CA GLU A 100 8.77 -25.05 -38.97
C GLU A 100 8.03 -25.68 -40.15
N LEU A 101 7.75 -24.86 -41.17
CA LEU A 101 7.01 -25.24 -42.36
C LEU A 101 7.99 -25.38 -43.52
N THR A 102 8.00 -26.57 -44.12
CA THR A 102 8.87 -26.90 -45.26
C THR A 102 8.02 -27.43 -46.42
N PRO A 103 8.39 -27.16 -47.68
CA PRO A 103 7.68 -27.71 -48.81
C PRO A 103 7.80 -29.24 -48.89
N ASP A 104 6.70 -29.95 -49.20
CA ASP A 104 6.66 -31.42 -49.35
C ASP A 104 7.20 -31.91 -50.72
N PHE A 105 8.29 -31.30 -51.18
CA PHE A 105 8.98 -31.71 -52.40
C PHE A 105 10.49 -31.55 -52.26
N SER A 106 11.24 -32.32 -53.04
CA SER A 106 12.70 -32.20 -53.13
C SER A 106 13.14 -31.52 -54.43
N GLY A 107 14.09 -30.58 -54.37
CA GLY A 107 14.63 -29.87 -55.54
C GLY A 107 14.00 -28.48 -55.73
N GLY A 108 14.16 -27.87 -56.91
CA GLY A 108 13.70 -26.52 -57.22
C GLY A 108 14.65 -25.74 -58.14
N PRO A 109 14.36 -24.46 -58.43
CA PRO A 109 13.24 -23.68 -57.90
C PRO A 109 11.92 -24.02 -58.58
N PHE A 110 10.83 -24.02 -57.81
CA PHE A 110 9.46 -23.97 -58.33
C PHE A 110 9.02 -22.51 -58.39
N GLN A 111 8.47 -22.11 -59.55
CA GLN A 111 7.97 -20.77 -59.75
C GLN A 111 6.56 -20.65 -59.19
N VAL A 112 6.40 -19.82 -58.14
CA VAL A 112 5.11 -19.52 -57.53
C VAL A 112 4.69 -18.11 -57.97
N PRO A 113 3.59 -17.97 -58.74
CA PRO A 113 3.13 -16.67 -59.22
C PRO A 113 2.58 -15.81 -58.06
N PRO A 114 2.43 -14.48 -58.25
CA PRO A 114 1.73 -13.60 -57.30
C PRO A 114 0.31 -14.08 -56.96
N GLY A 115 -0.10 -13.93 -55.71
CA GLY A 115 -1.46 -14.24 -55.23
C GLY A 115 -1.74 -15.74 -55.07
N ALA A 116 -0.70 -16.58 -55.02
CA ALA A 116 -0.85 -18.01 -54.84
C ALA A 116 -0.98 -18.35 -53.34
N VAL A 117 -1.98 -19.15 -52.99
CA VAL A 117 -2.11 -19.77 -51.66
C VAL A 117 -1.42 -21.14 -51.69
N LEU A 118 -0.43 -21.31 -50.81
CA LEU A 118 0.38 -22.53 -50.72
C LEU A 118 -0.04 -23.41 -49.53
N LEU A 119 -0.44 -22.78 -48.43
CA LEU A 119 -0.97 -23.42 -47.25
C LEU A 119 -2.24 -22.69 -46.81
N ASN A 120 -3.28 -23.44 -46.47
CA ASN A 120 -4.42 -22.96 -45.69
C ASN A 120 -4.83 -24.12 -44.78
N THR A 121 -4.60 -23.96 -43.49
CA THR A 121 -4.85 -25.00 -42.49
C THR A 121 -5.42 -24.39 -41.22
N GLN A 122 -6.44 -25.04 -40.69
CA GLN A 122 -6.96 -24.77 -39.35
C GLN A 122 -6.33 -25.73 -38.36
N GLU A 123 -5.91 -25.20 -37.21
CA GLU A 123 -5.25 -25.95 -36.15
C GLU A 123 -5.78 -25.51 -34.78
N ASP A 124 -5.57 -26.37 -33.79
CA ASP A 124 -5.83 -26.04 -32.39
C ASP A 124 -4.50 -25.81 -31.67
N ILE A 125 -4.32 -24.63 -31.10
CA ILE A 125 -3.23 -24.33 -30.18
C ILE A 125 -3.65 -24.81 -28.79
N VAL A 126 -2.90 -25.76 -28.23
CA VAL A 126 -3.17 -26.33 -26.91
C VAL A 126 -2.40 -25.56 -25.84
N PHE A 127 -3.12 -24.98 -24.87
CA PHE A 127 -2.48 -24.51 -23.64
C PHE A 127 -2.04 -25.71 -22.80
N GLN A 128 -0.75 -25.76 -22.48
CA GLN A 128 -0.15 -26.83 -21.68
C GLN A 128 0.18 -26.30 -20.28
N GLY A 129 0.37 -27.22 -19.33
CA GLY A 129 0.79 -26.86 -17.97
C GLY A 129 -0.34 -26.41 -17.05
N ILE A 130 -1.59 -26.63 -17.44
CA ILE A 130 -2.78 -26.44 -16.59
C ILE A 130 -3.55 -27.75 -16.47
N ASP A 131 -4.01 -28.08 -15.26
CA ASP A 131 -4.83 -29.26 -14.98
C ASP A 131 -6.33 -28.96 -15.08
N GLN A 132 -6.67 -27.67 -14.96
CA GLN A 132 -8.02 -27.14 -15.13
C GLN A 132 -8.48 -27.31 -16.58
N GLN A 133 -9.79 -27.39 -16.79
CA GLN A 133 -10.41 -27.61 -18.09
C GLN A 133 -11.22 -26.37 -18.47
N PHE A 134 -10.54 -25.33 -18.90
CA PHE A 134 -11.15 -24.06 -19.26
C PHE A 134 -11.84 -24.13 -20.64
N LYS A 135 -13.00 -23.48 -20.71
CA LYS A 135 -13.80 -23.31 -21.93
C LYS A 135 -13.76 -21.88 -22.45
N SER A 136 -13.66 -20.90 -21.56
CA SER A 136 -13.51 -19.50 -21.96
C SER A 136 -12.81 -18.70 -20.87
N ILE A 137 -12.02 -17.72 -21.30
CA ILE A 137 -11.33 -16.77 -20.42
C ILE A 137 -11.49 -15.34 -20.97
N VAL A 138 -11.49 -14.37 -20.07
CA VAL A 138 -11.31 -12.95 -20.38
C VAL A 138 -10.02 -12.51 -19.69
N LEU A 139 -9.08 -11.97 -20.45
CA LEU A 139 -7.80 -11.51 -19.93
C LEU A 139 -7.92 -10.10 -19.38
N GLU A 140 -7.32 -9.86 -18.21
CA GLU A 140 -7.01 -8.52 -17.73
C GLU A 140 -5.83 -7.96 -18.55
N SER A 141 -4.78 -8.76 -18.71
CA SER A 141 -3.61 -8.42 -19.52
C SER A 141 -2.98 -9.65 -20.15
N GLY A 142 -2.17 -9.43 -21.18
CA GLY A 142 -1.38 -10.46 -21.81
C GLY A 142 -0.82 -9.99 -23.14
N ARG A 143 0.12 -10.75 -23.72
CA ARG A 143 0.61 -10.45 -25.07
C ARG A 143 1.09 -11.70 -25.81
N ILE A 144 1.17 -11.58 -27.13
CA ILE A 144 1.87 -12.52 -28.00
C ILE A 144 3.13 -11.82 -28.52
N GLU A 145 4.31 -12.34 -28.17
CA GLU A 145 5.57 -11.95 -28.81
C GLU A 145 5.82 -12.91 -29.99
N TYR A 146 5.89 -12.40 -31.22
CA TYR A 146 6.08 -13.23 -32.41
C TYR A 146 7.41 -12.98 -33.13
N SER A 147 7.89 -14.02 -33.80
CA SER A 147 8.99 -13.99 -34.76
C SER A 147 8.66 -14.89 -35.94
N VAL A 148 8.68 -14.34 -37.15
CA VAL A 148 8.49 -15.09 -38.39
C VAL A 148 9.74 -14.96 -39.24
N GLU A 149 10.31 -16.09 -39.62
CA GLU A 149 11.51 -16.16 -40.44
C GLU A 149 11.24 -16.92 -41.73
N SER A 150 11.75 -16.43 -42.86
CA SER A 150 11.66 -17.13 -44.15
C SER A 150 12.99 -17.18 -44.85
N SER A 151 13.30 -18.30 -45.50
CA SER A 151 14.48 -18.47 -46.37
C SER A 151 14.15 -18.43 -47.86
N THR A 152 12.89 -18.21 -48.24
CA THR A 152 12.41 -18.25 -49.63
C THR A 152 12.92 -17.08 -50.47
N ASP A 153 13.38 -17.36 -51.69
CA ASP A 153 13.74 -16.37 -52.71
C ASP A 153 12.46 -15.83 -53.41
N GLY A 154 11.68 -15.06 -52.66
CA GLY A 154 10.44 -14.42 -53.10
C GLY A 154 9.68 -13.82 -51.92
N TYR A 155 8.72 -12.93 -52.19
CA TYR A 155 7.87 -12.39 -51.13
C TYR A 155 6.99 -13.49 -50.52
N VAL A 156 6.97 -13.56 -49.19
CA VAL A 156 6.09 -14.46 -48.43
C VAL A 156 5.04 -13.62 -47.72
N GLU A 157 3.78 -13.91 -48.01
CA GLU A 157 2.61 -13.37 -47.31
C GLU A 157 2.11 -14.45 -46.35
N MET A 158 2.07 -14.14 -45.06
CA MET A 158 1.55 -15.01 -44.00
C MET A 158 0.44 -14.28 -43.27
N GLN A 159 -0.72 -14.93 -43.17
CA GLN A 159 -1.82 -14.52 -42.32
C GLN A 159 -2.09 -15.64 -41.32
N TYR A 160 -2.07 -15.29 -40.03
CA TYR A 160 -2.38 -16.21 -38.95
C TYR A 160 -3.52 -15.63 -38.11
N ASP A 161 -4.72 -16.17 -38.31
CA ASP A 161 -5.95 -15.73 -37.65
C ASP A 161 -6.20 -16.53 -36.37
N PHE A 162 -6.67 -15.85 -35.34
CA PHE A 162 -7.14 -16.45 -34.09
C PHE A 162 -8.64 -16.18 -33.94
N PRO A 163 -9.50 -16.90 -34.69
CA PRO A 163 -10.94 -16.64 -34.70
C PRO A 163 -11.60 -16.77 -33.33
N SER A 164 -11.02 -17.56 -32.41
CA SER A 164 -11.52 -17.72 -31.04
C SER A 164 -10.98 -16.69 -30.03
N VAL A 165 -10.12 -15.77 -30.47
CA VAL A 165 -9.55 -14.69 -29.65
C VAL A 165 -10.08 -13.36 -30.17
N THR A 166 -10.76 -12.59 -29.33
CA THR A 166 -11.31 -11.29 -29.71
C THR A 166 -10.92 -10.19 -28.75
N VAL A 167 -10.58 -9.01 -29.26
CA VAL A 167 -10.36 -7.78 -28.49
C VAL A 167 -11.39 -6.76 -28.99
N ASP A 168 -12.19 -6.19 -28.10
CA ASP A 168 -13.30 -5.30 -28.45
C ASP A 168 -14.30 -5.89 -29.49
N GLY A 169 -14.39 -7.22 -29.55
CA GLY A 169 -15.24 -7.97 -30.47
C GLY A 169 -14.65 -8.20 -31.87
N GLU A 170 -13.43 -7.73 -32.14
CA GLU A 170 -12.68 -8.01 -33.36
C GLU A 170 -11.70 -9.17 -33.14
N SER A 171 -11.66 -10.12 -34.07
CA SER A 171 -10.73 -11.26 -33.99
C SER A 171 -9.28 -10.80 -34.13
N VAL A 172 -8.40 -11.41 -33.34
CA VAL A 172 -6.96 -11.15 -33.41
C VAL A 172 -6.38 -11.81 -34.67
N GLU A 173 -5.57 -11.05 -35.40
CA GLU A 173 -4.88 -11.49 -36.62
C GLU A 173 -3.40 -11.08 -36.55
N LEU A 174 -2.53 -11.98 -36.98
CA LEU A 174 -1.13 -11.71 -37.30
C LEU A 174 -0.95 -11.72 -38.82
N TYR A 175 -0.68 -10.55 -39.39
CA TYR A 175 -0.31 -10.41 -40.79
C TYR A 175 1.18 -10.07 -40.93
N VAL A 176 1.92 -10.86 -41.70
CA VAL A 176 3.35 -10.67 -41.94
C VAL A 176 3.63 -10.75 -43.43
N LEU A 177 4.39 -9.76 -43.94
CA LEU A 177 4.91 -9.73 -45.29
C LEU A 177 6.44 -9.70 -45.26
N LEU A 178 7.07 -10.83 -45.60
CA LEU A 178 8.53 -10.94 -45.67
C LEU A 178 9.04 -10.70 -47.09
N PRO A 179 10.10 -9.90 -47.27
CA PRO A 179 10.75 -9.74 -48.57
C PRO A 179 11.52 -11.01 -48.98
N PRO A 180 12.01 -11.08 -50.23
CA PRO A 180 12.86 -12.17 -50.69
C PRO A 180 14.13 -12.36 -49.84
N SER A 181 14.46 -13.60 -49.55
CA SER A 181 15.70 -14.02 -48.90
C SER A 181 16.82 -14.23 -49.89
N GLY A 182 17.99 -13.66 -49.60
CA GLY A 182 19.22 -13.96 -50.34
C GLY A 182 19.74 -15.35 -49.97
N SER A 183 20.54 -15.98 -50.86
CA SER A 183 21.04 -17.34 -50.66
C SER A 183 21.67 -17.55 -49.27
N GLY A 184 21.02 -18.37 -48.42
CA GLY A 184 21.50 -18.74 -47.10
C GLY A 184 21.29 -17.72 -45.98
N GLN A 185 20.43 -16.72 -46.18
CA GLN A 185 19.99 -15.78 -45.14
C GLN A 185 18.48 -15.92 -44.90
N PHE A 186 18.05 -15.67 -43.67
CA PHE A 186 16.63 -15.54 -43.33
C PHE A 186 16.25 -14.06 -43.33
N GLN A 187 15.08 -13.74 -43.85
CA GLN A 187 14.37 -12.52 -43.51
C GLN A 187 13.55 -12.79 -42.25
N THR A 188 13.52 -11.81 -41.35
CA THR A 188 12.86 -11.95 -40.05
C THR A 188 11.96 -10.73 -39.83
N GLU A 189 10.74 -10.98 -39.40
CA GLU A 189 9.83 -9.98 -38.87
C GLU A 189 9.45 -10.36 -37.44
N THR A 190 9.51 -9.39 -36.52
CA THR A 190 9.12 -9.58 -35.12
C THR A 190 8.15 -8.52 -34.67
N GLY A 191 7.36 -8.82 -33.65
CA GLY A 191 6.44 -7.86 -33.08
C GLY A 191 5.74 -8.37 -31.84
N VAL A 192 4.81 -7.55 -31.37
CA VAL A 192 4.00 -7.82 -30.17
C VAL A 192 2.55 -7.52 -30.50
N ILE A 193 1.67 -8.46 -30.14
CA ILE A 193 0.22 -8.27 -30.15
C ILE A 193 -0.23 -8.16 -28.70
N ASP A 194 -0.89 -7.06 -28.36
CA ASP A 194 -1.50 -6.85 -27.04
C ASP A 194 -2.80 -7.66 -26.95
N LEU A 195 -2.97 -8.40 -25.86
CA LEU A 195 -4.16 -9.20 -25.56
C LEU A 195 -4.93 -8.66 -24.35
N SER A 196 -4.63 -7.45 -23.89
CA SER A 196 -5.35 -6.82 -22.78
C SER A 196 -6.85 -6.70 -23.12
N GLY A 197 -7.71 -7.19 -22.22
CA GLY A 197 -9.16 -7.25 -22.44
C GLY A 197 -9.62 -8.32 -23.44
N ALA A 198 -8.74 -9.22 -23.89
CA ALA A 198 -9.12 -10.24 -24.86
C ALA A 198 -10.10 -11.26 -24.25
N SER A 199 -11.17 -11.56 -24.99
CA SER A 199 -12.06 -12.69 -24.75
C SER A 199 -11.63 -13.86 -25.62
N ILE A 200 -11.34 -14.99 -24.97
CA ILE A 200 -10.82 -16.19 -25.62
C ILE A 200 -11.79 -17.34 -25.38
N ASP A 201 -12.26 -17.94 -26.47
CA ASP A 201 -12.92 -19.24 -26.49
C ASP A 201 -11.85 -20.33 -26.63
N LEU A 202 -11.87 -21.26 -25.68
CA LEU A 202 -10.91 -22.35 -25.53
C LEU A 202 -11.48 -23.71 -25.97
N THR A 203 -12.58 -23.71 -26.72
CA THR A 203 -13.24 -24.94 -27.18
C THR A 203 -12.72 -25.50 -28.52
N GLY A 204 -11.67 -24.87 -29.05
CA GLY A 204 -11.01 -25.25 -30.30
C GLY A 204 -11.90 -25.14 -31.54
N VAL A 205 -11.36 -25.56 -32.69
CA VAL A 205 -12.06 -25.52 -33.99
C VAL A 205 -13.36 -26.35 -33.96
N SER A 206 -13.41 -27.40 -33.14
CA SER A 206 -14.58 -28.28 -33.04
C SER A 206 -15.72 -27.72 -32.17
N GLY A 207 -15.44 -26.72 -31.33
CA GLY A 207 -16.38 -26.14 -30.38
C GLY A 207 -16.74 -27.04 -29.19
N ASN A 208 -16.04 -28.15 -28.98
CA ASN A 208 -16.33 -29.12 -27.90
C ASN A 208 -15.09 -29.54 -27.09
N GLU A 209 -13.94 -28.93 -27.36
CA GLU A 209 -12.71 -29.20 -26.63
C GLU A 209 -12.59 -28.28 -25.40
N ILE A 210 -11.44 -28.32 -24.76
CA ILE A 210 -11.05 -27.51 -23.60
C ILE A 210 -9.60 -27.08 -23.78
N ASN A 211 -9.22 -25.92 -23.24
CA ASN A 211 -7.84 -25.39 -23.30
C ASN A 211 -7.26 -25.29 -24.73
N ARG A 212 -8.09 -25.08 -25.75
CA ARG A 212 -7.69 -24.99 -27.16
C ARG A 212 -8.10 -23.68 -27.81
N ILE A 213 -7.13 -22.89 -28.27
CA ILE A 213 -7.40 -21.75 -29.16
C ILE A 213 -7.54 -22.27 -30.59
N ALA A 214 -8.63 -21.91 -31.25
CA ALA A 214 -8.80 -22.16 -32.68
C ALA A 214 -7.97 -21.17 -33.49
N SER A 215 -7.22 -21.66 -34.47
CA SER A 215 -6.37 -20.83 -35.32
C SER A 215 -6.44 -21.24 -36.79
N GLU A 216 -6.22 -20.29 -37.70
CA GLU A 216 -6.14 -20.52 -39.15
C GLU A 216 -4.88 -19.90 -39.71
N LEU A 217 -4.03 -20.71 -40.33
CA LEU A 217 -2.78 -20.28 -40.95
C LEU A 217 -2.90 -20.34 -42.47
N VAL A 218 -2.67 -19.20 -43.12
CA VAL A 218 -2.60 -19.05 -44.56
C VAL A 218 -1.21 -18.54 -44.96
N ILE A 219 -0.55 -19.26 -45.86
CA ILE A 219 0.77 -18.86 -46.42
C ILE A 219 0.67 -18.84 -47.93
N GLY A 220 1.23 -17.78 -48.52
CA GLY A 220 1.24 -17.59 -49.96
C GLY A 220 2.22 -16.52 -50.43
N THR A 221 1.94 -16.02 -51.63
CA THR A 221 2.61 -14.87 -52.23
C THR A 221 1.62 -13.70 -52.35
N PRO A 222 2.04 -12.46 -52.08
CA PRO A 222 1.15 -11.30 -52.13
C PRO A 222 0.63 -11.04 -53.55
N ALA A 223 -0.68 -10.88 -53.70
CA ALA A 223 -1.31 -10.63 -55.01
C ALA A 223 -0.98 -9.25 -55.60
N PHE A 224 -0.59 -8.29 -54.75
CA PHE A 224 -0.34 -6.90 -55.11
C PHE A 224 1.13 -6.61 -55.49
N ILE A 225 2.01 -7.61 -55.45
CA ILE A 225 3.41 -7.50 -55.88
C ILE A 225 3.61 -8.39 -57.10
N GLU A 226 4.01 -7.80 -58.23
CA GLU A 226 4.28 -8.54 -59.48
C GLU A 226 5.64 -9.28 -59.44
N ASP A 227 5.87 -10.11 -58.42
CA ASP A 227 7.07 -10.91 -58.22
C ASP A 227 6.76 -12.43 -58.22
N THR A 228 7.60 -13.22 -58.89
CA THR A 228 7.44 -14.69 -58.95
C THR A 228 8.45 -15.35 -58.03
N ALA A 229 7.99 -15.86 -56.90
CA ALA A 229 8.84 -16.52 -55.91
C ALA A 229 9.49 -17.79 -56.48
N GLN A 230 10.75 -17.99 -56.14
CA GLN A 230 11.55 -19.17 -56.47
C GLN A 230 11.68 -20.06 -55.23
N VAL A 231 10.77 -21.01 -55.08
CA VAL A 231 10.71 -21.87 -53.88
C VAL A 231 11.53 -23.14 -54.09
N TYR A 232 12.50 -23.40 -53.22
CA TYR A 232 13.23 -24.66 -53.15
C TYR A 232 12.66 -25.57 -52.06
N GLY A 233 12.79 -26.89 -52.24
CA GLY A 233 12.41 -27.87 -51.24
C GLY A 233 13.27 -27.86 -49.98
N SER A 234 14.33 -27.05 -49.97
CA SER A 234 15.17 -26.76 -48.80
C SER A 234 14.78 -25.47 -48.09
N ASP A 235 13.83 -24.72 -48.62
CA ASP A 235 13.36 -23.50 -47.98
C ASP A 235 12.47 -23.86 -46.79
N SER A 236 12.43 -22.96 -45.81
CA SER A 236 11.61 -23.08 -44.63
C SER A 236 11.07 -21.72 -44.19
N ILE A 237 9.90 -21.79 -43.56
CA ILE A 237 9.28 -20.69 -42.81
C ILE A 237 9.20 -21.13 -41.35
N LEU A 238 9.79 -20.36 -40.45
CA LEU A 238 9.74 -20.61 -39.02
C LEU A 238 8.80 -19.57 -38.39
N VAL A 239 7.73 -20.04 -37.76
CA VAL A 239 6.79 -19.21 -37.01
C VAL A 239 6.98 -19.52 -35.54
N SER A 240 7.23 -18.49 -34.73
CA SER A 240 7.36 -18.58 -33.28
C SER A 240 6.46 -17.54 -32.64
N MET A 241 5.60 -17.96 -31.71
CA MET A 241 4.67 -17.11 -30.98
C MET A 241 4.73 -17.48 -29.51
N HIS A 242 5.00 -16.49 -28.67
CA HIS A 242 5.15 -16.67 -27.24
C HIS A 242 4.06 -15.88 -26.53
N PHE A 243 3.08 -16.61 -25.99
CA PHE A 243 2.04 -16.07 -25.13
C PHE A 243 2.65 -15.82 -23.75
N LYS A 244 2.60 -14.57 -23.28
CA LYS A 244 3.25 -14.15 -22.04
C LYS A 244 2.37 -13.29 -21.17
N ASP A 245 2.63 -13.39 -19.86
CA ASP A 245 2.05 -12.53 -18.82
C ASP A 245 0.52 -12.49 -18.92
N LEU A 246 -0.08 -13.67 -19.13
CA LEU A 246 -1.52 -13.87 -19.27
C LEU A 246 -2.18 -13.83 -17.89
N LEU A 247 -2.76 -12.68 -17.54
CA LEU A 247 -3.55 -12.50 -16.33
C LEU A 247 -5.04 -12.58 -16.68
N VAL A 248 -5.76 -13.43 -15.97
CA VAL A 248 -7.15 -13.78 -16.24
C VAL A 248 -8.06 -12.99 -15.30
N GLN A 249 -8.99 -12.22 -15.90
CA GLN A 249 -10.04 -11.52 -15.16
C GLN A 249 -11.26 -12.40 -14.94
N GLN A 250 -11.66 -13.18 -15.95
CA GLN A 250 -12.80 -14.10 -15.86
C GLN A 250 -12.44 -15.43 -16.48
N VAL A 251 -12.93 -16.53 -15.88
CA VAL A 251 -12.71 -17.87 -16.40
C VAL A 251 -13.94 -18.74 -16.19
N SER A 252 -14.21 -19.61 -17.17
CA SER A 252 -15.25 -20.63 -17.11
C SER A 252 -14.71 -21.97 -17.57
N GLY A 253 -15.26 -23.05 -17.01
CA GLY A 253 -14.83 -24.41 -17.31
C GLY A 253 -15.00 -25.31 -16.10
N TYR A 254 -14.25 -26.41 -16.04
CA TYR A 254 -14.09 -27.17 -14.81
C TYR A 254 -12.76 -26.79 -14.17
N PHE A 255 -12.79 -26.31 -12.93
CA PHE A 255 -11.59 -25.81 -12.24
C PHE A 255 -10.71 -26.91 -11.61
N GLY A 256 -11.01 -28.18 -11.87
CA GLY A 256 -10.30 -29.27 -11.21
C GLY A 256 -10.62 -29.34 -9.73
N GLN A 257 -9.83 -30.12 -8.99
CA GLN A 257 -9.85 -30.17 -7.53
C GLN A 257 -8.50 -29.64 -7.03
N GLU A 258 -8.54 -28.58 -6.25
CA GLU A 258 -7.34 -27.85 -5.86
C GLU A 258 -7.37 -27.51 -4.38
N MET A 259 -6.23 -27.68 -3.71
CA MET A 259 -6.05 -27.23 -2.34
C MET A 259 -5.72 -25.74 -2.35
N LEU A 260 -6.47 -24.97 -1.58
CA LEU A 260 -6.33 -23.54 -1.45
C LEU A 260 -5.74 -23.26 -0.08
N ASP A 261 -4.70 -22.43 -0.03
CA ASP A 261 -4.13 -21.99 1.24
C ASP A 261 -5.10 -21.02 1.92
N PHE A 262 -5.33 -21.20 3.22
CA PHE A 262 -6.28 -20.40 3.98
C PHE A 262 -5.71 -20.03 5.35
N ASP A 263 -4.63 -19.28 5.30
CA ASP A 263 -3.99 -18.69 6.48
C ASP A 263 -4.28 -17.19 6.55
N VAL A 264 -4.74 -16.73 7.72
CA VAL A 264 -5.03 -15.32 7.99
C VAL A 264 -4.33 -14.89 9.28
N GLU A 265 -3.56 -13.82 9.21
CA GLU A 265 -2.94 -13.17 10.36
C GLU A 265 -3.39 -11.70 10.39
N GLN A 266 -3.97 -11.28 11.51
CA GLN A 266 -4.44 -9.91 11.71
C GLN A 266 -3.75 -9.31 12.93
N LYS A 267 -3.05 -8.18 12.74
CA LYS A 267 -2.61 -7.33 13.84
C LYS A 267 -3.84 -6.63 14.44
N VAL A 268 -4.09 -6.83 15.73
CA VAL A 268 -5.27 -6.29 16.41
C VAL A 268 -4.93 -5.15 17.38
N PHE A 269 -3.75 -5.16 17.99
CA PHE A 269 -3.23 -4.05 18.79
C PHE A 269 -1.75 -3.77 18.47
N ASP A 270 -1.31 -2.52 18.65
CA ASP A 270 0.09 -2.13 18.50
C ASP A 270 0.78 -2.05 19.86
N SER A 271 1.67 -3.00 20.16
CA SER A 271 2.41 -3.06 21.43
C SER A 271 3.36 -1.87 21.67
N ALA A 272 3.72 -1.11 20.62
CA ALA A 272 4.50 0.11 20.77
C ALA A 272 3.68 1.30 21.33
N VAL A 273 2.37 1.31 21.06
CA VAL A 273 1.44 2.35 21.52
C VAL A 273 0.72 1.87 22.78
N PHE A 274 0.20 0.64 22.77
CA PHE A 274 -0.53 0.01 23.87
C PHE A 274 0.40 -0.91 24.66
N THR A 275 0.97 -0.37 25.73
CA THR A 275 2.03 -1.02 26.51
C THR A 275 1.53 -2.16 27.42
N GLY A 276 0.23 -2.43 27.42
CA GLY A 276 -0.40 -3.52 28.16
C GLY A 276 -1.58 -3.07 29.01
N GLY A 277 -2.09 -4.00 29.81
CA GLY A 277 -3.28 -3.83 30.64
C GLY A 277 -4.32 -4.90 30.34
N PHE A 278 -5.51 -4.68 30.88
CA PHE A 278 -6.67 -5.55 30.68
C PHE A 278 -7.94 -4.73 30.46
N LEU A 279 -8.70 -5.13 29.45
CA LEU A 279 -10.01 -4.59 29.13
C LEU A 279 -11.06 -5.69 29.31
N GLU A 280 -11.90 -5.56 30.33
CA GLU A 280 -13.07 -6.44 30.52
C GLU A 280 -14.28 -5.87 29.78
N ILE A 281 -14.17 -5.80 28.46
CA ILE A 281 -15.22 -5.30 27.58
C ILE A 281 -15.67 -6.45 26.69
N ASN A 282 -16.95 -6.83 26.76
CA ASN A 282 -17.50 -7.91 25.94
C ASN A 282 -18.22 -7.35 24.71
N PRO A 283 -18.01 -7.91 23.50
CA PRO A 283 -18.79 -7.55 22.33
C PRO A 283 -20.26 -7.97 22.44
N SER A 284 -21.13 -7.26 21.74
CA SER A 284 -22.53 -7.65 21.55
C SER A 284 -22.75 -8.54 20.32
N ARG A 285 -21.84 -8.47 19.34
CA ARG A 285 -21.87 -9.27 18.11
C ARG A 285 -20.45 -9.50 17.62
N ALA A 286 -20.14 -10.73 17.19
CA ALA A 286 -18.89 -11.07 16.53
C ALA A 286 -19.08 -12.27 15.61
N MET A 287 -19.33 -12.01 14.32
CA MET A 287 -19.56 -13.03 13.31
C MET A 287 -18.43 -13.03 12.29
N LEU A 288 -17.80 -14.18 12.11
CA LEU A 288 -16.89 -14.43 11.01
C LEU A 288 -17.66 -15.11 9.88
N SER A 289 -17.59 -14.57 8.67
CA SER A 289 -18.31 -15.10 7.52
C SER A 289 -17.40 -15.31 6.31
N PHE A 290 -17.52 -16.46 5.65
CA PHE A 290 -16.85 -16.73 4.37
C PHE A 290 -17.89 -16.71 3.25
N ASN A 291 -17.68 -15.84 2.27
CA ASN A 291 -18.54 -15.65 1.12
C ASN A 291 -17.86 -16.24 -0.11
N ASN A 292 -18.32 -17.41 -0.54
CA ASN A 292 -17.88 -18.07 -1.76
C ASN A 292 -18.55 -17.44 -2.98
N THR A 293 -17.80 -16.68 -3.78
CA THR A 293 -18.26 -16.07 -5.03
C THR A 293 -17.99 -16.94 -6.26
N LEU A 294 -17.24 -18.05 -6.14
CA LEU A 294 -17.02 -18.98 -7.25
C LEU A 294 -18.32 -19.71 -7.57
N ALA A 295 -18.59 -19.94 -8.86
CA ALA A 295 -19.62 -20.90 -9.27
C ALA A 295 -19.14 -22.37 -9.13
N ALA A 296 -18.30 -22.65 -8.12
CA ALA A 296 -17.76 -23.94 -7.73
C ALA A 296 -17.92 -24.14 -6.22
N ASP A 297 -18.09 -25.38 -5.77
CA ASP A 297 -18.24 -25.68 -4.35
C ASP A 297 -16.88 -25.66 -3.64
N ILE A 298 -16.84 -25.22 -2.38
CA ILE A 298 -15.63 -25.22 -1.55
C ILE A 298 -15.88 -26.07 -0.31
N ARG A 299 -14.90 -26.89 0.07
CA ARG A 299 -14.81 -27.42 1.43
C ARG A 299 -13.76 -26.62 2.19
N LEU A 300 -14.12 -26.02 3.31
CA LEU A 300 -13.24 -25.26 4.18
C LEU A 300 -12.96 -26.09 5.44
N ASP A 301 -11.69 -26.37 5.69
CA ASP A 301 -11.20 -27.08 6.87
C ASP A 301 -10.40 -26.07 7.72
N LEU A 302 -11.05 -25.53 8.77
CA LEU A 302 -10.41 -24.59 9.69
C LEU A 302 -9.74 -25.35 10.82
N ASP A 303 -8.41 -25.33 10.87
CA ASP A 303 -7.63 -26.15 11.81
C ASP A 303 -7.46 -25.48 13.17
N ALA A 304 -7.11 -24.20 13.17
CA ALA A 304 -6.79 -23.48 14.39
C ALA A 304 -7.19 -22.00 14.33
N LEU A 305 -7.60 -21.49 15.47
CA LEU A 305 -7.74 -20.07 15.76
C LEU A 305 -6.86 -19.79 16.98
N GLN A 306 -6.02 -18.74 16.92
CA GLN A 306 -5.10 -18.41 18.01
C GLN A 306 -5.05 -16.91 18.25
N VAL A 307 -4.76 -16.54 19.49
CA VAL A 307 -4.52 -15.16 19.93
C VAL A 307 -3.15 -15.15 20.60
N ASP A 308 -2.16 -14.48 19.99
CA ASP A 308 -0.74 -14.51 20.41
C ASP A 308 -0.23 -15.95 20.70
N GLY A 309 -0.63 -16.92 19.87
CA GLY A 309 -0.26 -18.33 20.01
C GLY A 309 -1.07 -19.12 21.04
N ILE A 310 -2.03 -18.49 21.74
CA ILE A 310 -2.99 -19.17 22.62
C ILE A 310 -4.14 -19.70 21.76
N GLY A 311 -4.30 -21.03 21.72
CA GLY A 311 -5.37 -21.67 20.96
C GLY A 311 -6.77 -21.37 21.49
N VAL A 312 -7.67 -21.04 20.57
CA VAL A 312 -9.10 -20.82 20.76
C VAL A 312 -9.86 -21.97 20.12
N GLY A 313 -10.71 -22.64 20.88
CA GLY A 313 -11.59 -23.69 20.38
C GLY A 313 -12.93 -23.15 19.92
N HIS A 314 -13.52 -23.78 18.91
CA HIS A 314 -14.89 -23.54 18.47
C HIS A 314 -15.45 -24.84 17.85
N PRO A 315 -16.75 -25.18 17.97
CA PRO A 315 -17.30 -26.44 17.47
C PRO A 315 -17.10 -26.72 15.98
N GLN A 316 -16.88 -25.66 15.19
CA GLN A 316 -16.64 -25.78 13.75
C GLN A 316 -15.15 -25.96 13.39
N LEU A 317 -14.21 -25.73 14.33
CA LEU A 317 -12.78 -25.99 14.10
C LEU A 317 -12.49 -27.50 14.08
N GLY A 318 -11.57 -27.92 13.20
CA GLY A 318 -11.24 -29.32 12.95
C GLY A 318 -12.39 -30.11 12.32
N THR A 319 -13.40 -29.44 11.78
CA THR A 319 -14.54 -30.08 11.10
C THR A 319 -14.75 -29.48 9.71
N PRO A 320 -14.87 -30.31 8.66
CA PRO A 320 -15.08 -29.81 7.31
C PRO A 320 -16.39 -29.06 7.14
N GLN A 321 -16.31 -27.83 6.61
CA GLN A 321 -17.45 -26.98 6.26
C GLN A 321 -17.65 -27.01 4.75
N PHE A 322 -18.85 -27.30 4.26
CA PHE A 322 -19.14 -27.31 2.82
C PHE A 322 -19.90 -26.04 2.45
N ILE A 323 -19.26 -25.16 1.68
CA ILE A 323 -19.84 -23.93 1.15
C ILE A 323 -20.27 -24.19 -0.29
N SER A 324 -21.53 -23.93 -0.59
CA SER A 324 -22.07 -24.08 -1.94
C SER A 324 -21.46 -23.08 -2.91
N ARG A 325 -21.47 -23.42 -4.20
CA ARG A 325 -21.23 -22.48 -5.29
C ARG A 325 -22.15 -21.26 -5.26
N ALA A 326 -21.64 -20.14 -5.76
CA ALA A 326 -22.40 -18.93 -6.03
C ALA A 326 -23.35 -19.10 -7.23
N ASP A 327 -24.46 -18.36 -7.20
CA ASP A 327 -25.37 -18.20 -8.34
C ASP A 327 -25.06 -16.89 -9.09
N TRP A 328 -24.74 -17.02 -10.37
CA TRP A 328 -24.44 -15.92 -11.29
C TRP A 328 -25.57 -15.65 -12.31
N SER A 329 -26.70 -16.35 -12.20
CA SER A 329 -27.79 -16.30 -13.20
C SER A 329 -28.52 -14.97 -13.29
N SER A 330 -28.49 -14.16 -12.22
CA SER A 330 -29.24 -12.90 -12.10
C SER A 330 -28.48 -11.66 -12.61
N GLY A 331 -27.19 -11.80 -12.93
CA GLY A 331 -26.28 -10.69 -13.22
C GLY A 331 -25.63 -10.07 -11.98
N GLU A 332 -26.15 -10.35 -10.78
CA GLU A 332 -25.52 -10.08 -9.50
C GLU A 332 -25.13 -11.42 -8.85
N VAL A 333 -23.92 -11.49 -8.29
CA VAL A 333 -23.44 -12.70 -7.60
C VAL A 333 -24.25 -12.92 -6.32
N GLN A 334 -24.75 -14.13 -6.14
CA GLN A 334 -25.30 -14.58 -4.86
C GLN A 334 -24.34 -15.61 -4.28
N PRO A 335 -23.51 -15.24 -3.29
CA PRO A 335 -22.46 -16.12 -2.79
C PRO A 335 -23.04 -17.29 -1.99
N GLY A 336 -22.27 -18.39 -1.93
CA GLY A 336 -22.45 -19.37 -0.87
C GLY A 336 -21.86 -18.85 0.43
N GLU A 337 -22.61 -18.94 1.53
CA GLU A 337 -22.21 -18.35 2.80
C GLU A 337 -21.90 -19.42 3.84
N TRP A 338 -20.86 -19.16 4.63
CA TRP A 338 -20.56 -19.86 5.87
C TRP A 338 -20.35 -18.84 6.98
N ASN A 339 -20.77 -19.18 8.21
CA ASN A 339 -20.77 -18.27 9.35
C ASN A 339 -20.31 -18.98 10.64
N MET A 340 -19.48 -18.30 11.42
CA MET A 340 -18.98 -18.72 12.72
C MET A 340 -19.20 -17.60 13.75
N ASP A 341 -19.96 -17.89 14.80
CA ASP A 341 -20.15 -16.97 15.92
C ASP A 341 -18.96 -17.08 16.87
N LEU A 342 -18.12 -16.04 16.88
CA LEU A 342 -16.92 -16.00 17.71
C LEU A 342 -17.25 -15.90 19.21
N LEU A 343 -18.49 -15.54 19.58
CA LEU A 343 -18.96 -15.54 20.97
C LEU A 343 -19.13 -16.95 21.54
N GLU A 344 -19.20 -17.99 20.69
CA GLU A 344 -19.30 -19.40 21.09
C GLU A 344 -17.92 -20.07 21.28
N SER A 345 -16.84 -19.29 21.26
CA SER A 345 -15.47 -19.78 21.41
C SER A 345 -15.10 -20.19 22.86
N GLY A 346 -14.12 -21.09 22.98
CA GLY A 346 -13.59 -21.58 24.25
C GLY A 346 -12.07 -21.84 24.20
N PRO A 347 -11.22 -21.10 24.95
CA PRO A 347 -11.55 -19.94 25.80
C PRO A 347 -12.25 -18.83 25.00
N ALA A 348 -12.98 -17.95 25.68
CA ALA A 348 -13.68 -16.85 25.02
C ALA A 348 -12.64 -15.93 24.37
N ILE A 349 -12.68 -15.82 23.04
CA ILE A 349 -11.68 -15.06 22.29
C ILE A 349 -11.61 -13.60 22.75
N PHE A 350 -12.74 -13.01 23.14
CA PHE A 350 -12.80 -11.62 23.60
C PHE A 350 -12.22 -11.41 25.00
N GLU A 351 -12.16 -12.45 25.84
CA GLU A 351 -11.36 -12.39 27.07
C GLU A 351 -9.87 -12.34 26.73
N LEU A 352 -9.43 -13.09 25.71
CA LEU A 352 -8.04 -13.04 25.23
C LEU A 352 -7.72 -11.70 24.58
N LEU A 353 -8.62 -11.15 23.76
CA LEU A 353 -8.47 -9.81 23.18
C LEU A 353 -8.43 -8.72 24.26
N GLY A 354 -9.08 -8.94 25.40
CA GLY A 354 -9.01 -8.07 26.56
C GLY A 354 -7.60 -7.89 27.12
N TYR A 355 -6.68 -8.85 26.90
CA TYR A 355 -5.27 -8.74 27.28
C TYR A 355 -4.40 -7.96 26.29
N LEU A 356 -5.02 -7.29 25.31
CA LEU A 356 -4.35 -6.48 24.27
C LEU A 356 -3.27 -7.26 23.49
N PRO A 357 -3.63 -8.42 22.91
CA PRO A 357 -2.69 -9.24 22.14
C PRO A 357 -2.24 -8.50 20.89
N GLU A 358 -1.07 -8.82 20.34
CA GLU A 358 -0.63 -8.17 19.11
C GLU A 358 -1.34 -8.78 17.88
N PHE A 359 -1.50 -10.10 17.85
CA PHE A 359 -2.01 -10.83 16.69
C PHE A 359 -3.12 -11.83 16.99
N VAL A 360 -4.02 -11.97 16.02
CA VAL A 360 -4.95 -13.09 15.89
C VAL A 360 -4.63 -13.85 14.61
N THR A 361 -4.50 -15.17 14.70
CA THR A 361 -4.22 -16.02 13.55
C THR A 361 -5.29 -17.09 13.39
N MET A 362 -5.67 -17.33 12.14
CA MET A 362 -6.53 -18.45 11.75
C MET A 362 -5.81 -19.26 10.69
N GLN A 363 -5.77 -20.57 10.88
CA GLN A 363 -5.11 -21.52 9.99
C GLN A 363 -6.13 -22.51 9.46
N GLY A 364 -6.01 -22.85 8.19
CA GLY A 364 -6.86 -23.84 7.56
C GLY A 364 -6.52 -24.07 6.10
N GLU A 365 -7.32 -24.91 5.46
CA GLU A 365 -7.21 -25.22 4.04
C GLU A 365 -8.58 -25.20 3.38
N GLY A 366 -8.62 -24.72 2.14
CA GLY A 366 -9.75 -24.88 1.24
C GLY A 366 -9.52 -26.04 0.29
N LEU A 367 -10.59 -26.74 -0.10
CA LEU A 367 -10.59 -27.67 -1.22
C LEU A 367 -11.66 -27.25 -2.22
N LEU A 368 -11.23 -26.83 -3.40
CA LEU A 368 -12.08 -26.49 -4.53
C LEU A 368 -12.68 -27.75 -5.15
N ASN A 369 -13.96 -27.68 -5.53
CA ASN A 369 -14.73 -28.79 -6.12
C ASN A 369 -14.55 -30.10 -5.33
N PRO A 370 -14.87 -30.15 -4.03
CA PRO A 370 -14.63 -31.33 -3.20
C PRO A 370 -15.37 -32.59 -3.70
N LEU A 371 -16.41 -32.42 -4.53
CA LEU A 371 -17.19 -33.49 -5.16
C LEU A 371 -16.85 -33.75 -6.63
N GLY A 372 -15.79 -33.11 -7.15
CA GLY A 372 -15.40 -33.16 -8.56
C GLY A 372 -16.32 -32.33 -9.47
N ASP A 373 -16.36 -32.68 -10.75
CA ASP A 373 -17.17 -31.97 -11.76
C ASP A 373 -18.67 -32.30 -11.64
N VAL A 374 -19.31 -31.73 -10.62
CA VAL A 374 -20.76 -31.82 -10.44
C VAL A 374 -21.52 -30.77 -11.26
N SER A 375 -20.80 -29.81 -11.86
CA SER A 375 -21.37 -28.71 -12.66
C SER A 375 -21.47 -29.04 -14.15
N GLY A 376 -20.72 -30.05 -14.62
CA GLY A 376 -20.59 -30.38 -16.05
C GLY A 376 -19.67 -29.41 -16.79
N GLY A 377 -18.63 -28.93 -16.10
CA GLY A 377 -17.69 -27.92 -16.57
C GLY A 377 -18.33 -26.56 -16.77
N GLN A 378 -19.17 -26.16 -15.80
CA GLN A 378 -19.86 -24.87 -15.76
C GLN A 378 -19.45 -24.08 -14.51
N ASP A 379 -18.26 -24.33 -13.97
CA ASP A 379 -17.69 -23.47 -12.95
C ASP A 379 -17.32 -22.13 -13.60
N PHE A 380 -17.35 -21.08 -12.79
CA PHE A 380 -17.14 -19.71 -13.21
C PHE A 380 -16.49 -18.90 -12.08
N PHE A 381 -15.61 -17.99 -12.46
CA PHE A 381 -14.89 -17.11 -11.56
C PHE A 381 -14.63 -15.75 -12.20
N ASP A 382 -14.73 -14.70 -11.40
CA ASP A 382 -14.38 -13.32 -11.76
C ASP A 382 -13.42 -12.77 -10.71
N ALA A 383 -12.18 -12.49 -11.09
CA ALA A 383 -11.12 -12.02 -10.21
C ALA A 383 -11.43 -10.67 -9.55
N ARG A 384 -12.41 -9.92 -10.06
CA ARG A 384 -12.85 -8.65 -9.46
C ARG A 384 -13.78 -8.85 -8.26
N GLN A 385 -14.26 -10.08 -8.05
CA GLN A 385 -15.11 -10.48 -6.94
C GLN A 385 -14.58 -11.79 -6.35
N PRO A 386 -13.38 -11.78 -5.74
CA PRO A 386 -12.81 -12.98 -5.13
C PRO A 386 -13.67 -13.47 -3.97
N PRO A 387 -13.57 -14.74 -3.55
CA PRO A 387 -14.16 -15.18 -2.30
C PRO A 387 -13.55 -14.41 -1.13
N GLN A 388 -14.37 -14.08 -0.13
CA GLN A 388 -13.95 -13.18 0.94
C GLN A 388 -14.23 -13.78 2.30
N LEU A 389 -13.29 -13.58 3.22
CA LEU A 389 -13.50 -13.71 4.65
C LEU A 389 -13.82 -12.33 5.21
N GLN A 390 -14.96 -12.21 5.90
CA GLN A 390 -15.46 -10.97 6.46
C GLN A 390 -15.71 -11.12 7.96
N LEU A 391 -15.52 -10.03 8.69
CA LEU A 391 -15.82 -9.94 10.11
C LEU A 391 -16.89 -8.87 10.33
N ASP A 392 -17.91 -9.23 11.10
CA ASP A 392 -18.93 -8.33 11.62
C ASP A 392 -18.85 -8.30 13.15
N LEU A 393 -18.33 -7.19 13.70
CA LEU A 393 -18.04 -6.97 15.10
C LEU A 393 -18.76 -5.72 15.60
N GLU A 394 -19.47 -5.86 16.71
CA GLU A 394 -19.96 -4.75 17.52
C GLU A 394 -19.43 -4.89 18.94
N TRP A 395 -18.55 -3.97 19.33
CA TRP A 395 -17.87 -3.98 20.62
C TRP A 395 -18.21 -2.72 21.42
N PRO A 396 -19.22 -2.76 22.31
CA PRO A 396 -19.64 -1.61 23.08
C PRO A 396 -18.58 -1.27 24.14
N LEU A 397 -18.12 -0.01 24.17
CA LEU A 397 -17.13 0.50 25.12
C LEU A 397 -17.74 0.74 26.51
N LYS A 398 -18.05 -0.38 27.17
CA LYS A 398 -18.51 -0.45 28.53
C LYS A 398 -17.90 -1.67 29.22
N GLY A 399 -17.18 -1.43 30.30
CA GLY A 399 -16.58 -2.49 31.09
C GLY A 399 -15.57 -1.96 32.09
N ALA A 400 -14.83 -2.88 32.70
CA ALA A 400 -13.73 -2.55 33.59
C ALA A 400 -12.42 -2.45 32.80
N ILE A 401 -11.55 -1.54 33.24
CA ILE A 401 -10.22 -1.31 32.70
C ILE A 401 -9.21 -1.41 33.85
N GLU A 402 -8.18 -2.22 33.66
CA GLU A 402 -7.09 -2.37 34.61
C GLU A 402 -5.75 -2.13 33.91
N GLN A 403 -4.97 -1.17 34.41
CA GLN A 403 -3.62 -0.86 33.93
C GLN A 403 -3.52 -0.65 32.41
N PHE A 404 -4.59 -0.22 31.73
CA PHE A 404 -4.54 0.04 30.29
C PHE A 404 -3.57 1.18 30.03
N GLY A 405 -2.45 0.87 29.40
CA GLY A 405 -1.31 1.76 29.26
C GLY A 405 -1.08 2.20 27.82
N VAL A 406 -0.90 3.50 27.64
CA VAL A 406 -0.50 4.11 26.37
C VAL A 406 0.89 4.73 26.50
N SER A 407 1.70 4.64 25.45
CA SER A 407 3.00 5.29 25.36
C SER A 407 3.17 5.98 24.01
N GLN A 408 3.76 7.17 24.04
CA GLN A 408 4.08 7.96 22.87
C GLN A 408 5.45 8.62 23.02
N THR A 409 6.13 8.81 21.90
CA THR A 409 7.45 9.42 21.85
C THR A 409 7.45 10.57 20.86
N PHE A 410 7.83 11.76 21.31
CA PHE A 410 7.90 12.98 20.51
C PHE A 410 9.35 13.40 20.35
N ASP A 411 9.81 13.47 19.11
CA ASP A 411 11.15 13.93 18.79
C ASP A 411 11.14 15.43 18.45
N PHE A 412 12.01 16.18 19.11
CA PHE A 412 12.21 17.60 18.88
C PHE A 412 13.57 17.84 18.23
N GLY A 413 13.55 18.53 17.10
CA GLY A 413 14.75 19.19 16.59
C GLY A 413 15.23 20.25 17.57
N GLY A 414 16.54 20.51 17.58
CA GLY A 414 17.08 21.65 18.29
C GLY A 414 16.54 22.96 17.74
N LEU A 415 16.14 23.87 18.61
CA LEU A 415 15.63 25.20 18.28
C LEU A 415 16.68 26.26 18.61
N ASP A 416 17.19 26.94 17.58
CA ASP A 416 18.10 28.07 17.75
C ASP A 416 17.30 29.33 18.10
N VAL A 417 17.17 29.59 19.40
CA VAL A 417 16.53 30.79 19.96
C VAL A 417 17.58 31.52 20.85
N PRO A 418 18.48 32.30 20.23
CA PRO A 418 19.80 32.70 20.77
C PRO A 418 19.99 33.40 22.12
N GLN A 419 19.07 33.58 23.04
CA GLN A 419 19.22 34.17 24.39
C GLN A 419 17.91 33.90 25.13
N PHE A 420 17.34 32.72 24.87
CA PHE A 420 16.06 32.32 25.41
C PHE A 420 16.19 32.06 26.89
N GLU A 421 15.27 32.66 27.66
CA GLU A 421 15.01 32.32 29.05
C GLU A 421 13.50 32.09 29.20
N GLY A 422 13.12 30.93 29.73
CA GLY A 422 11.70 30.58 29.86
C GLY A 422 11.49 29.16 30.35
N ASP A 423 10.30 28.64 30.08
CA ASP A 423 9.87 27.32 30.50
C ASP A 423 9.50 26.43 29.30
N LEU A 424 9.78 25.13 29.41
CA LEU A 424 9.03 24.09 28.74
C LEU A 424 7.73 23.87 29.51
N VAL A 425 6.60 24.10 28.88
CA VAL A 425 5.26 23.95 29.46
C VAL A 425 4.66 22.65 28.94
N LEU A 426 4.39 21.71 29.85
CA LEU A 426 3.66 20.47 29.60
C LEU A 426 2.24 20.64 30.15
N ARG A 427 1.21 20.44 29.33
CA ARG A 427 -0.18 20.46 29.77
C ARG A 427 -0.89 19.18 29.35
N LEU A 428 -1.50 18.50 30.32
CA LEU A 428 -2.35 17.34 30.11
C LEU A 428 -3.79 17.69 30.45
N THR A 429 -4.72 17.35 29.55
CA THR A 429 -6.16 17.53 29.75
C THR A 429 -6.87 16.19 29.57
N ASN A 430 -7.52 15.70 30.62
CA ASN A 430 -8.25 14.45 30.60
C ASN A 430 -9.76 14.65 30.37
N GLY A 431 -10.26 14.13 29.25
CA GLY A 431 -11.69 14.08 28.94
C GLY A 431 -12.33 12.72 29.25
N PHE A 432 -11.58 11.73 29.76
CA PHE A 432 -12.10 10.41 30.06
C PHE A 432 -12.83 10.36 31.42
N PRO A 433 -13.79 9.45 31.59
CA PRO A 433 -14.49 9.20 32.87
C PRO A 433 -13.64 8.47 33.92
N VAL A 434 -12.36 8.23 33.63
CA VAL A 434 -11.39 7.59 34.53
C VAL A 434 -10.17 8.48 34.69
N SER A 435 -9.51 8.40 35.83
CA SER A 435 -8.23 9.08 36.07
C SER A 435 -7.11 8.39 35.30
N TRP A 436 -6.09 9.19 34.96
CA TRP A 436 -4.88 8.69 34.30
C TRP A 436 -3.66 8.94 35.17
N ASP A 437 -2.90 7.90 35.49
CA ASP A 437 -1.55 8.01 36.03
C ASP A 437 -0.56 8.14 34.89
N PHE A 438 0.25 9.19 34.86
CA PHE A 438 1.18 9.44 33.77
C PHE A 438 2.63 9.51 34.26
N ASN A 439 3.54 9.25 33.35
CA ASN A 439 4.97 9.47 33.47
C ASN A 439 5.50 10.12 32.19
N VAL A 440 6.32 11.14 32.34
CA VAL A 440 6.99 11.85 31.24
C VAL A 440 8.48 11.85 31.51
N GLU A 441 9.25 11.44 30.51
CA GLU A 441 10.69 11.53 30.47
C GLU A 441 11.11 12.48 29.33
N TRP A 442 11.83 13.55 29.66
CA TRP A 442 12.38 14.46 28.65
C TRP A 442 13.91 14.37 28.61
N VAL A 443 14.43 13.88 27.49
CA VAL A 443 15.85 13.55 27.27
C VAL A 443 16.43 14.44 26.20
N ASN A 444 17.52 15.16 26.49
CA ASN A 444 18.34 15.76 25.44
C ASN A 444 19.25 14.68 24.82
N LEU A 445 19.34 14.63 23.49
CA LEU A 445 20.16 13.65 22.78
C LEU A 445 21.67 13.94 22.90
N SER A 446 22.01 15.16 23.32
CA SER A 446 23.37 15.49 23.79
C SER A 446 23.53 15.04 25.25
N SER A 447 24.68 14.47 25.60
CA SER A 447 24.96 14.07 26.99
C SER A 447 25.25 15.26 27.93
N ALA A 448 24.97 16.49 27.50
CA ALA A 448 25.29 17.71 28.25
C ALA A 448 24.26 18.01 29.34
N PHE A 449 23.03 17.49 29.19
CA PHE A 449 21.92 17.72 30.11
C PHE A 449 21.44 16.41 30.74
N VAL A 450 20.97 16.49 31.99
CA VAL A 450 20.35 15.36 32.69
C VAL A 450 18.88 15.25 32.25
N PRO A 451 18.34 14.04 32.05
CA PRO A 451 16.92 13.86 31.78
C PRO A 451 16.02 14.43 32.89
N GLU A 452 14.87 14.98 32.50
CA GLU A 452 13.81 15.38 33.45
C GLU A 452 12.75 14.30 33.51
N TYR A 453 12.26 14.03 34.72
CA TYR A 453 11.20 13.06 34.96
C TYR A 453 10.04 13.75 35.66
N LEU A 454 8.83 13.54 35.14
CA LEU A 454 7.58 14.01 35.73
C LEU A 454 6.62 12.84 35.85
N ASP A 455 5.89 12.77 36.95
CA ASP A 455 4.83 11.81 37.15
C ASP A 455 3.69 12.43 37.96
N GLY A 456 2.52 11.82 37.89
CA GLY A 456 1.34 12.24 38.64
C GLY A 456 0.07 11.61 38.11
N THR A 457 -1.06 12.11 38.61
CA THR A 457 -2.39 11.63 38.24
C THR A 457 -3.23 12.80 37.71
N VAL A 458 -3.82 12.66 36.52
CA VAL A 458 -4.84 13.58 36.01
C VAL A 458 -6.23 13.03 36.36
N PRO A 459 -7.02 13.74 37.19
CA PRO A 459 -8.36 13.29 37.58
C PRO A 459 -9.29 13.07 36.39
N SER A 460 -10.34 12.25 36.60
CA SER A 460 -11.39 12.05 35.59
C SER A 460 -12.13 13.35 35.27
N PHE A 461 -12.67 13.45 34.06
CA PHE A 461 -13.49 14.61 33.66
C PHE A 461 -14.75 14.78 34.53
N PHE A 462 -15.27 13.69 35.07
CA PHE A 462 -16.46 13.66 35.92
C PHE A 462 -16.14 13.68 37.42
N ASP A 463 -14.92 14.05 37.81
CA ASP A 463 -14.51 14.00 39.21
C ASP A 463 -15.42 14.88 40.10
N GLU A 464 -16.17 14.22 40.98
CA GLU A 464 -17.09 14.86 41.93
C GLU A 464 -16.35 15.63 43.04
N SER A 465 -15.02 15.43 43.17
CA SER A 465 -14.17 16.15 44.12
C SER A 465 -13.97 17.63 43.76
N GLY A 466 -14.14 17.98 42.47
CA GLY A 466 -13.92 19.31 41.92
C GLY A 466 -12.47 19.61 41.54
N ASP A 467 -11.59 18.60 41.53
CA ASP A 467 -10.21 18.74 41.07
C ASP A 467 -10.13 19.03 39.56
N SER A 468 -9.07 19.74 39.15
CA SER A 468 -8.86 20.11 37.76
C SER A 468 -8.50 18.88 36.92
N HIS A 469 -9.29 18.59 35.90
CA HIS A 469 -8.97 17.61 34.83
C HIS A 469 -7.88 18.12 33.86
N VAL A 470 -7.28 19.27 34.18
CA VAL A 470 -6.13 19.87 33.50
C VAL A 470 -4.99 19.99 34.49
N ILE A 471 -3.81 19.49 34.12
CA ILE A 471 -2.57 19.70 34.87
C ILE A 471 -1.53 20.34 33.97
N GLU A 472 -0.78 21.29 34.53
CA GLU A 472 0.29 22.02 33.85
C GLU A 472 1.58 21.95 34.67
N TRP A 473 2.69 21.62 34.01
CA TRP A 473 4.03 21.69 34.56
C TRP A 473 4.87 22.67 33.76
N ARG A 474 5.76 23.38 34.46
CA ARG A 474 6.71 24.33 33.88
C ARG A 474 8.12 23.93 34.28
N ILE A 475 8.94 23.56 33.30
CA ILE A 475 10.34 23.20 33.48
C ILE A 475 11.19 24.37 32.97
N PRO A 476 11.99 25.03 33.81
CA PRO A 476 12.86 26.11 33.35
C PRO A 476 13.92 25.61 32.36
N ILE A 477 14.08 26.31 31.23
CA ILE A 477 15.03 25.98 30.16
C ILE A 477 15.74 27.23 29.62
N SER A 478 16.94 27.05 29.09
CA SER A 478 17.72 28.09 28.40
C SER A 478 17.87 27.80 26.91
N ASP A 479 18.33 28.80 26.16
CA ASP A 479 18.77 28.70 24.77
C ASP A 479 19.62 27.46 24.45
N LEU A 480 20.65 27.19 25.27
CA LEU A 480 21.56 26.07 25.07
C LEU A 480 20.81 24.72 25.12
N ARG A 481 19.89 24.57 26.08
CA ARG A 481 19.09 23.34 26.24
C ARG A 481 18.07 23.18 25.10
N LEU A 482 17.53 24.28 24.60
CA LEU A 482 16.62 24.30 23.45
C LEU A 482 17.33 23.96 22.13
N SER A 483 18.56 24.42 21.97
CA SER A 483 19.34 24.23 20.74
C SER A 483 19.76 22.78 20.49
N ASP A 484 19.73 21.94 21.53
CA ASP A 484 20.06 20.52 21.43
C ASP A 484 18.81 19.70 21.07
N PRO A 485 18.90 18.78 20.08
CA PRO A 485 17.83 17.82 19.81
C PRO A 485 17.43 17.07 21.08
N SER A 486 16.14 16.83 21.25
CA SER A 486 15.60 16.17 22.44
C SER A 486 14.43 15.26 22.09
N GLN A 487 14.07 14.39 23.02
CA GLN A 487 12.98 13.45 22.92
C GLN A 487 12.13 13.52 24.19
N LEU A 488 10.81 13.54 24.05
CA LEU A 488 9.86 13.46 25.16
C LEU A 488 9.07 12.16 25.04
N ILE A 489 9.25 11.30 26.03
CA ILE A 489 8.58 10.01 26.14
C ILE A 489 7.44 10.20 27.14
N PHE A 490 6.21 10.09 26.65
CA PHE A 490 5.00 10.16 27.45
C PHE A 490 4.43 8.75 27.61
N SER A 491 4.11 8.37 28.84
CA SER A 491 3.34 7.16 29.12
C SER A 491 2.23 7.47 30.10
N ALA A 492 1.08 6.83 29.94
CA ALA A 492 -0.03 6.98 30.87
C ALA A 492 -0.83 5.69 30.99
N ARG A 493 -1.42 5.46 32.15
CA ARG A 493 -2.25 4.31 32.48
C ARG A 493 -3.57 4.74 33.07
N MET A 494 -4.62 4.03 32.75
CA MET A 494 -5.92 4.20 33.40
C MET A 494 -6.37 2.94 34.12
N ASP A 495 -7.03 3.16 35.25
CA ASP A 495 -7.70 2.14 36.06
C ASP A 495 -9.11 2.64 36.38
N SER A 496 -10.10 1.77 36.22
CA SER A 496 -11.48 2.04 36.60
C SER A 496 -11.87 1.32 37.90
N ASP A 497 -12.65 1.97 38.76
CA ASP A 497 -13.31 1.30 39.89
C ASP A 497 -14.61 0.61 39.40
N GLY A 498 -14.44 -0.57 38.79
CA GLY A 498 -15.54 -1.34 38.17
C GLY A 498 -15.96 -0.84 36.79
N ASP A 499 -17.16 -1.22 36.35
CA ASP A 499 -17.68 -0.87 35.03
C ASP A 499 -17.80 0.63 34.80
N VAL A 500 -17.15 1.12 33.75
CA VAL A 500 -17.28 2.49 33.25
C VAL A 500 -17.86 2.47 31.84
N VAL A 501 -18.59 3.53 31.50
CA VAL A 501 -19.18 3.74 30.16
C VAL A 501 -18.41 4.84 29.45
N PHE A 502 -17.93 4.56 28.24
CA PHE A 502 -17.34 5.55 27.36
C PHE A 502 -18.36 6.00 26.31
N THR A 503 -18.35 7.28 25.99
CA THR A 503 -19.26 7.91 25.02
C THR A 503 -18.65 8.01 23.62
N GLY A 504 -17.35 7.77 23.48
CA GLY A 504 -16.59 7.89 22.23
C GLY A 504 -16.04 9.30 21.97
N ASN A 505 -16.49 10.27 22.77
CA ASN A 505 -16.05 11.68 22.67
C ASN A 505 -14.93 12.01 23.66
N GLU A 506 -14.53 11.07 24.50
CA GLU A 506 -13.42 11.26 25.44
C GLU A 506 -12.12 11.50 24.68
N ARG A 507 -11.31 12.44 25.18
CA ARG A 507 -10.03 12.87 24.59
C ARG A 507 -9.02 13.09 25.70
N LEU A 508 -7.80 12.58 25.54
CA LEU A 508 -6.65 12.94 26.37
C LEU A 508 -5.77 13.85 25.51
N ARG A 509 -5.65 15.12 25.89
CA ARG A 509 -4.84 16.08 25.12
C ARG A 509 -3.52 16.33 25.82
N LEU A 510 -2.43 16.13 25.10
CA LEU A 510 -1.06 16.44 25.51
C LEU A 510 -0.55 17.65 24.73
N GLN A 511 -0.24 18.72 25.44
CA GLN A 511 0.34 19.92 24.86
C GLN A 511 1.73 20.15 25.43
N VAL A 512 2.70 20.38 24.55
CA VAL A 512 4.06 20.80 24.91
C VAL A 512 4.32 22.13 24.22
N ALA A 513 4.77 23.14 24.95
CA ALA A 513 5.11 24.44 24.40
C ALA A 513 6.35 25.01 25.08
N ILE A 514 7.00 25.99 24.45
CA ILE A 514 8.00 26.83 25.11
C ILE A 514 7.40 28.22 25.31
N GLU A 515 7.48 28.72 26.53
CA GLU A 515 6.98 30.05 26.91
C GLU A 515 8.09 30.81 27.60
N GLY A 516 8.47 31.97 27.09
CA GLY A 516 9.60 32.72 27.63
C GLY A 516 9.86 34.01 26.88
N THR A 517 11.06 34.55 27.06
CA THR A 517 11.52 35.73 26.33
C THR A 517 12.83 35.44 25.61
N HIS A 518 13.07 36.17 24.52
CA HIS A 518 14.31 36.10 23.77
C HIS A 518 14.74 37.48 23.28
N GLN A 519 16.05 37.75 23.23
CA GLN A 519 16.59 39.01 22.73
C GLN A 519 16.89 38.99 21.23
N VAL A 520 16.12 39.77 20.46
CA VAL A 520 16.42 39.99 19.04
C VAL A 520 17.34 41.20 18.90
N THR A 521 18.52 40.98 18.33
CA THR A 521 19.47 42.05 18.00
C THR A 521 19.38 42.37 16.51
N VAL A 522 19.03 43.61 16.16
CA VAL A 522 19.08 44.10 14.77
C VAL A 522 20.25 45.07 14.64
N GLU A 523 21.18 44.74 13.73
CA GLU A 523 22.36 45.56 13.40
C GLU A 523 22.00 46.81 12.58
#